data_AF-A0A7W1QNZ6-F1
#
_entry.id   AF-A0A7W1QNZ6-F1
#
_cell.length_a   1.000
_cell.length_b   1.000
_cell.length_c   1.000
_cell.angle_alpha   90.00
_cell.angle_beta   90.00
_cell.angle_gamma   90.00
#
_symmetry.space_group_name_H-M   'P 1'
#
loop_
_entity.id
_entity.type
_entity.pdbx_description
1 polymer ?
#
loop_
_entity_poly.entity_id
_entity_poly.type
_entity_poly.pdbx_seq_one_letter_code
_entity_poly.pdbx_strand_id
1 'polypeptide(L)'
;MDSLPSELFSFIHSLRPLFRAEVFDSFCFLLMGLLVGEAKHGTVRSSVFAPADYQPQRLSDLFCRHKLSHQGFMAALVRLALVTLYPSGWPHRLFWIADATTTEKPYAERISGVHWFHRTKRVAGRTKKLKGHCYLFAAHLYRHGKEQVWASVLCGALLYVKGRSLPHLTGDLIQQLRLPASVRHVWVVDRGLLSRPLLRALSKQGQFALGRVKRNQVVYFAPRRQPRGRGRRRSYGAKCRMDKLLLRFPARLRQHQMRLQVQGRERQVRVADAQVLLRGVTAKHPFSVRVIVVEVPGSKLKPWYLVTSDLELDVQEAVHAYVGRQQIEVNFDEVKELGLGHYMGRSGQGVRRWPLFLCAAQMLLKFMATGVIEATLPKLHWSWYKKENTVGQMRRRLVEHCRPRISRMLAAISNVREMKKAA
;
A
#
# COMPACT_ATOMS: atom_id res chain seq x y z
N MET A 1 -7.53 13.34 -23.97
CA MET A 1 -6.74 12.15 -23.53
C MET A 1 -5.48 12.00 -24.35
N ASP A 2 -5.46 12.54 -25.57
CA ASP A 2 -4.38 12.40 -26.55
C ASP A 2 -3.05 13.05 -26.13
N SER A 3 -3.07 13.89 -25.08
CA SER A 3 -1.87 14.49 -24.48
C SER A 3 -1.19 13.60 -23.43
N LEU A 4 -1.79 12.47 -23.04
CA LEU A 4 -1.11 11.51 -22.18
C LEU A 4 -0.11 10.69 -23.00
N PRO A 5 1.05 10.31 -22.43
CA PRO A 5 1.90 9.30 -23.03
C PRO A 5 1.11 8.00 -23.26
N SER A 6 1.38 7.33 -24.38
CA SER A 6 0.62 6.16 -24.85
C SER A 6 0.67 5.00 -23.86
N GLU A 7 1.76 4.87 -23.11
CA GLU A 7 1.94 3.84 -22.07
C GLU A 7 0.95 4.03 -20.92
N LEU A 8 0.68 5.28 -20.52
CA LEU A 8 -0.30 5.59 -19.48
C LEU A 8 -1.72 5.31 -20.00
N PHE A 9 -1.98 5.67 -21.25
CA PHE A 9 -3.26 5.38 -21.88
C PHE A 9 -3.51 3.86 -21.93
N SER A 10 -2.53 3.06 -22.34
CA SER A 10 -2.61 1.59 -22.38
C SER A 10 -2.91 0.99 -21.00
N PHE A 11 -2.23 1.49 -19.96
CA PHE A 11 -2.52 1.08 -18.58
C PHE A 11 -3.96 1.40 -18.17
N ILE A 12 -4.43 2.62 -18.41
CA ILE A 12 -5.79 3.05 -18.07
C ILE A 12 -6.82 2.24 -18.85
N HIS A 13 -6.57 2.01 -20.14
CA HIS A 13 -7.41 1.22 -21.02
C HIS A 13 -7.54 -0.24 -20.56
N SER A 14 -6.52 -0.79 -19.92
CA SER A 14 -6.58 -2.14 -19.35
C SER A 14 -7.61 -2.30 -18.21
N LEU A 15 -8.13 -1.19 -17.65
CA LEU A 15 -9.23 -1.18 -16.69
C LEU A 15 -10.62 -1.06 -17.35
N ARG A 16 -10.69 -0.79 -18.66
CA ARG A 16 -11.94 -0.63 -19.43
C ARG A 16 -12.98 -1.73 -19.20
N PRO A 17 -12.62 -3.03 -19.08
CA PRO A 17 -13.60 -4.10 -18.86
C PRO A 17 -14.38 -4.00 -17.54
N LEU A 18 -13.92 -3.19 -16.58
CA LEU A 18 -14.60 -3.00 -15.30
C LEU A 18 -15.76 -2.01 -15.36
N PHE A 19 -15.92 -1.31 -16.48
CA PHE A 19 -16.80 -0.17 -16.62
C PHE A 19 -17.70 -0.32 -17.85
N ARG A 20 -18.89 0.31 -17.80
CA ARG A 20 -19.62 0.65 -19.02
C ARG A 20 -18.88 1.75 -19.78
N ALA A 21 -19.16 1.90 -21.07
CA ALA A 21 -18.50 2.91 -21.91
C ALA A 21 -18.58 4.31 -21.28
N GLU A 22 -19.81 4.78 -20.97
CA GLU A 22 -19.99 6.13 -20.42
C GLU A 22 -19.35 6.33 -19.04
N VAL A 23 -19.21 5.25 -18.27
CA VAL A 23 -18.60 5.29 -16.93
C VAL A 23 -17.08 5.30 -17.02
N PHE A 24 -16.53 4.62 -18.01
CA PHE A 24 -15.10 4.59 -18.26
C PHE A 24 -14.57 5.97 -18.62
N ASP A 25 -15.28 6.75 -19.43
CA ASP A 25 -14.88 8.10 -19.77
C ASP A 25 -14.77 9.00 -18.53
N SER A 26 -15.79 8.95 -17.65
CA SER A 26 -15.76 9.65 -16.36
C SER A 26 -14.60 9.20 -15.47
N PHE A 27 -14.26 7.91 -15.50
CA PHE A 27 -13.09 7.38 -14.78
C PHE A 27 -11.77 7.90 -15.38
N CYS A 28 -11.67 7.98 -16.70
CA CYS A 28 -10.51 8.55 -17.39
C CYS A 28 -10.31 10.03 -17.04
N PHE A 29 -11.37 10.85 -17.08
CA PHE A 29 -11.29 12.25 -16.66
C PHE A 29 -10.92 12.38 -15.17
N LEU A 30 -11.41 11.46 -14.33
CA LEU A 30 -10.99 11.40 -12.94
C LEU A 30 -9.49 11.13 -12.79
N LEU A 31 -8.97 10.10 -13.46
CA LEU A 31 -7.55 9.80 -13.44
C LEU A 31 -6.71 10.94 -14.00
N MET A 32 -7.13 11.59 -15.09
CA MET A 32 -6.47 12.80 -15.60
C MET A 32 -6.39 13.89 -14.54
N GLY A 33 -7.49 14.18 -13.86
CA GLY A 33 -7.52 15.14 -12.76
C GLY A 33 -6.58 14.77 -11.60
N LEU A 34 -6.41 13.48 -11.31
CA LEU A 34 -5.49 12.98 -10.28
C LEU A 34 -4.02 13.04 -10.70
N LEU A 35 -3.72 12.68 -11.95
CA LEU A 35 -2.36 12.60 -12.49
C LEU A 35 -1.81 13.97 -12.86
N VAL A 36 -2.63 14.84 -13.44
CA VAL A 36 -2.22 16.13 -14.04
C VAL A 36 -2.80 17.33 -13.29
N GLY A 37 -3.72 17.13 -12.34
CA GLY A 37 -4.25 18.24 -11.56
C GLY A 37 -3.20 18.84 -10.64
N GLU A 38 -3.00 20.16 -10.68
CA GLU A 38 -2.32 20.88 -9.62
C GLU A 38 -3.24 20.93 -8.38
N ALA A 39 -2.72 20.51 -7.22
CA ALA A 39 -3.40 20.39 -5.92
C ALA A 39 -4.17 19.09 -5.63
N LYS A 40 -4.73 19.02 -4.42
CA LYS A 40 -5.41 17.85 -3.82
C LYS A 40 -6.87 17.69 -4.28
N HIS A 41 -7.26 18.40 -5.34
CA HIS A 41 -8.64 18.54 -5.82
C HIS A 41 -8.88 17.76 -7.13
N GLY A 42 -8.44 16.50 -7.18
CA GLY A 42 -8.51 15.68 -8.39
C GLY A 42 -9.89 15.66 -9.06
N THR A 43 -10.97 15.60 -8.28
CA THR A 43 -12.35 15.63 -8.79
C THR A 43 -12.76 16.96 -9.44
N VAL A 44 -12.25 18.09 -8.93
CA VAL A 44 -12.52 19.41 -9.51
C VAL A 44 -11.72 19.57 -10.80
N ARG A 45 -10.48 19.06 -10.85
CA ARG A 45 -9.65 19.11 -12.05
C ARG A 45 -10.13 18.20 -13.16
N SER A 46 -10.89 17.15 -12.86
CA SER A 46 -11.49 16.27 -13.86
C SER A 46 -12.36 17.03 -14.88
N SER A 47 -13.06 18.08 -14.46
CA SER A 47 -13.91 18.88 -15.36
C SER A 47 -13.11 19.74 -16.33
N VAL A 48 -11.82 19.99 -16.07
CA VAL A 48 -10.94 20.76 -16.99
C VAL A 48 -10.57 19.91 -18.20
N PHE A 49 -10.47 18.59 -18.04
CA PHE A 49 -10.10 17.65 -19.10
C PHE A 49 -11.31 17.05 -19.82
N ALA A 50 -12.51 17.30 -19.32
CA ALA A 50 -13.73 16.80 -19.89
C ALA A 50 -14.19 17.70 -21.06
N PRO A 51 -14.83 17.15 -22.11
CA PRO A 51 -15.35 17.94 -23.22
C PRO A 51 -16.51 18.86 -22.77
N ALA A 52 -16.85 19.85 -23.60
CA ALA A 52 -17.83 20.89 -23.25
C ALA A 52 -19.24 20.34 -22.97
N ASP A 53 -19.60 19.21 -23.58
CA ASP A 53 -20.86 18.49 -23.39
C ASP A 53 -20.84 17.56 -22.16
N TYR A 54 -19.71 17.42 -21.48
CA TYR A 54 -19.61 16.56 -20.31
C TYR A 54 -20.34 17.16 -19.11
N GLN A 55 -21.36 16.43 -18.64
CA GLN A 55 -22.09 16.80 -17.44
C GLN A 55 -21.29 16.44 -16.17
N PRO A 56 -20.92 17.41 -15.31
CA PRO A 56 -20.14 17.14 -14.10
C PRO A 56 -20.79 16.13 -13.14
N GLN A 57 -22.12 16.01 -13.18
CA GLN A 57 -22.87 15.05 -12.38
C GLN A 57 -22.49 13.59 -12.67
N ARG A 58 -22.02 13.27 -13.89
CA ARG A 58 -21.52 11.92 -14.23
C ARG A 58 -20.37 11.49 -13.32
N LEU A 59 -19.53 12.43 -12.88
CA LEU A 59 -18.45 12.13 -11.94
C LEU A 59 -19.01 11.78 -10.54
N SER A 60 -20.05 12.48 -10.09
CA SER A 60 -20.76 12.11 -8.85
C SER A 60 -21.39 10.71 -8.95
N ASP A 61 -21.98 10.40 -10.10
CA ASP A 61 -22.62 9.12 -10.38
C ASP A 61 -21.61 7.96 -10.44
N LEU A 62 -20.39 8.21 -10.93
CA LEU A 62 -19.26 7.26 -10.83
C LEU A 62 -18.99 6.85 -9.38
N PHE A 63 -19.09 7.77 -8.43
CA PHE A 63 -18.90 7.47 -7.02
C PHE A 63 -20.13 6.82 -6.36
N CYS A 64 -21.33 7.24 -6.74
CA CYS A 64 -22.52 6.97 -5.94
C CYS A 64 -23.50 5.98 -6.57
N ARG A 65 -23.64 5.96 -7.90
CA ARG A 65 -24.76 5.29 -8.59
C ARG A 65 -24.32 4.08 -9.40
N HIS A 66 -23.21 4.18 -10.14
CA HIS A 66 -22.81 3.08 -11.02
C HIS A 66 -22.40 1.84 -10.25
N LYS A 67 -22.69 0.65 -10.78
CA LYS A 67 -22.28 -0.64 -10.19
C LYS A 67 -20.82 -0.93 -10.55
N LEU A 68 -19.90 -0.51 -9.69
CA LEU A 68 -18.48 -0.88 -9.78
C LEU A 68 -18.15 -1.88 -8.66
N SER A 69 -17.63 -3.04 -9.04
CA SER A 69 -17.17 -4.05 -8.08
C SER A 69 -15.84 -3.62 -7.44
N HIS A 70 -15.85 -3.37 -6.12
CA HIS A 70 -14.62 -3.07 -5.37
C HIS A 70 -13.61 -4.23 -5.49
N GLN A 71 -14.10 -5.47 -5.34
CA GLN A 71 -13.29 -6.66 -5.49
C GLN A 71 -12.72 -6.79 -6.91
N GLY A 72 -13.56 -6.59 -7.93
CA GLY A 72 -13.14 -6.65 -9.33
C GLY A 72 -12.06 -5.60 -9.65
N PHE A 73 -12.22 -4.39 -9.13
CA PHE A 73 -11.24 -3.31 -9.30
C PHE A 73 -9.91 -3.63 -8.61
N MET A 74 -9.94 -4.10 -7.36
CA MET A 74 -8.71 -4.51 -6.64
C MET A 74 -8.01 -5.68 -7.33
N ALA A 75 -8.75 -6.70 -7.78
CA ALA A 75 -8.19 -7.83 -8.53
C ALA A 75 -7.56 -7.38 -9.86
N ALA A 76 -8.16 -6.41 -10.55
CA ALA A 76 -7.57 -5.84 -11.76
C ALA A 76 -6.28 -5.05 -11.47
N LEU A 77 -6.23 -4.28 -10.38
CA LEU A 77 -4.99 -3.60 -9.96
C LEU A 77 -3.88 -4.60 -9.61
N VAL A 78 -4.21 -5.69 -8.91
CA VAL A 78 -3.27 -6.79 -8.65
C VAL A 78 -2.76 -7.36 -9.98
N ARG A 79 -3.65 -7.71 -10.90
CA ARG A 79 -3.27 -8.27 -12.20
C ARG A 79 -2.34 -7.33 -12.95
N LEU A 80 -2.68 -6.04 -13.02
CA LEU A 80 -1.85 -5.02 -13.65
C LEU A 80 -0.47 -4.93 -13.01
N ALA A 81 -0.42 -4.84 -11.67
CA ALA A 81 0.86 -4.78 -10.98
C ALA A 81 1.74 -6.00 -11.29
N LEU A 82 1.17 -7.21 -11.28
CA LEU A 82 1.92 -8.43 -11.52
C LEU A 82 2.37 -8.58 -12.99
N VAL A 83 1.50 -8.30 -13.96
CA VAL A 83 1.85 -8.38 -15.39
C VAL A 83 2.90 -7.35 -15.76
N THR A 84 2.79 -6.13 -15.22
CA THR A 84 3.74 -5.06 -15.50
C THR A 84 5.11 -5.29 -14.86
N LEU A 85 5.17 -5.86 -13.65
CA LEU A 85 6.44 -6.10 -12.95
C LEU A 85 7.12 -7.42 -13.32
N TYR A 86 6.36 -8.41 -13.78
CA TYR A 86 6.83 -9.77 -14.00
C TYR A 86 6.39 -10.33 -15.36
N PRO A 87 6.77 -9.69 -16.48
CA PRO A 87 6.35 -10.12 -17.82
C PRO A 87 6.84 -11.53 -18.18
N SER A 88 7.99 -11.94 -17.66
CA SER A 88 8.61 -13.26 -17.91
C SER A 88 8.14 -14.36 -16.95
N GLY A 89 7.15 -14.09 -16.10
CA GLY A 89 6.65 -15.03 -15.10
C GLY A 89 6.95 -14.61 -13.66
N TRP A 90 6.21 -15.21 -12.73
CA TRP A 90 6.22 -14.79 -11.33
C TRP A 90 7.38 -15.38 -10.54
N PRO A 91 7.94 -14.62 -9.57
CA PRO A 91 8.91 -15.17 -8.62
C PRO A 91 8.24 -16.24 -7.74
N HIS A 92 9.06 -17.11 -7.13
CA HIS A 92 8.58 -18.12 -6.19
C HIS A 92 7.81 -17.53 -5.00
N ARG A 93 8.12 -16.29 -4.59
CA ARG A 93 7.44 -15.55 -3.53
C ARG A 93 7.11 -14.14 -3.97
N LEU A 94 5.90 -13.68 -3.64
CA LEU A 94 5.48 -12.29 -3.76
C LEU A 94 5.26 -11.70 -2.37
N PHE A 95 5.78 -10.49 -2.15
CA PHE A 95 5.66 -9.78 -0.90
C PHE A 95 4.56 -8.72 -0.98
N TRP A 96 3.67 -8.72 0.01
CA TRP A 96 2.57 -7.78 0.12
C TRP A 96 2.67 -7.02 1.43
N ILE A 97 2.38 -5.73 1.45
CA ILE A 97 2.31 -4.95 2.68
C ILE A 97 0.84 -4.68 2.99
N ALA A 98 0.44 -4.88 4.25
CA ALA A 98 -0.81 -4.33 4.76
C ALA A 98 -0.52 -3.36 5.91
N ASP A 99 -1.11 -2.17 5.83
CA ASP A 99 -1.07 -1.17 6.91
C ASP A 99 -2.30 -0.26 6.80
N ALA A 100 -2.60 0.46 7.89
CA ALA A 100 -3.74 1.36 7.95
C ALA A 100 -3.30 2.80 8.17
N THR A 101 -4.02 3.73 7.54
CA THR A 101 -3.79 5.16 7.68
C THR A 101 -5.10 5.88 8.00
N THR A 102 -4.99 6.98 8.73
CA THR A 102 -6.14 7.81 9.09
C THR A 102 -6.11 9.12 8.31
N THR A 103 -7.30 9.63 7.99
CA THR A 103 -7.49 10.98 7.46
C THR A 103 -8.39 11.77 8.39
N GLU A 104 -8.13 13.06 8.51
CA GLU A 104 -8.89 13.94 9.39
C GLU A 104 -10.03 14.62 8.62
N LYS A 105 -11.20 14.64 9.25
CA LYS A 105 -12.39 15.33 8.78
C LYS A 105 -13.10 15.97 9.99
N PRO A 106 -12.51 17.01 10.59
CA PRO A 106 -12.98 17.57 11.86
C PRO A 106 -14.44 18.06 11.77
N TYR A 107 -14.82 18.66 10.65
CA TYR A 107 -16.15 19.25 10.42
C TYR A 107 -17.11 18.32 9.67
N ALA A 108 -16.74 17.06 9.45
CA ALA A 108 -17.59 16.13 8.72
C ALA A 108 -18.63 15.49 9.63
N GLU A 109 -19.84 16.02 9.59
CA GLU A 109 -21.00 15.46 10.31
C GLU A 109 -21.80 14.49 9.45
N ARG A 110 -21.93 14.79 8.16
CA ARG A 110 -22.80 14.03 7.22
C ARG A 110 -22.04 13.07 6.30
N ILE A 111 -20.74 12.89 6.51
CA ILE A 111 -19.92 11.99 5.68
C ILE A 111 -19.95 10.59 6.28
N SER A 112 -20.38 9.60 5.48
CA SER A 112 -20.45 8.20 5.91
C SER A 112 -19.09 7.66 6.40
N GLY A 113 -19.13 6.83 7.44
CA GLY A 113 -17.97 6.07 7.94
C GLY A 113 -16.96 6.89 8.75
N VAL A 114 -17.28 8.15 9.07
CA VAL A 114 -16.45 8.98 9.94
C VAL A 114 -16.55 8.51 11.39
N HIS A 115 -15.41 8.29 12.03
CA HIS A 115 -15.30 7.85 13.41
C HIS A 115 -14.19 8.58 14.16
N TRP A 116 -14.16 8.38 15.49
CA TRP A 116 -13.09 8.87 16.35
C TRP A 116 -11.98 7.82 16.47
N PHE A 117 -10.74 8.25 16.22
CA PHE A 117 -9.54 7.44 16.35
C PHE A 117 -8.54 8.08 17.30
N HIS A 118 -7.67 7.29 17.91
CA HIS A 118 -6.52 7.82 18.64
C HIS A 118 -5.45 8.30 17.66
N ARG A 119 -4.90 9.49 17.90
CA ARG A 119 -3.72 9.96 17.17
C ARG A 119 -2.50 9.14 17.58
N THR A 120 -1.83 8.55 16.60
CA THR A 120 -0.57 7.84 16.80
C THR A 120 0.61 8.80 16.98
N LYS A 121 0.53 10.00 16.40
CA LYS A 121 1.52 11.08 16.56
C LYS A 121 0.90 12.26 17.32
N ARG A 122 1.59 12.77 18.34
CA ARG A 122 1.22 14.03 19.01
C ARG A 122 1.46 15.16 18.00
N VAL A 123 0.43 15.98 17.79
CA VAL A 123 0.51 17.20 17.00
C VAL A 123 0.28 18.36 17.97
N ALA A 124 1.18 19.33 18.00
CA ALA A 124 1.05 20.50 18.86
C ALA A 124 -0.29 21.21 18.59
N GLY A 125 -0.98 21.63 19.65
CA GLY A 125 -2.30 22.28 19.54
C GLY A 125 -3.46 21.39 19.11
N ARG A 126 -3.28 20.06 19.00
CA ARG A 126 -4.36 19.13 18.62
C ARG A 126 -4.67 18.14 19.75
N THR A 127 -5.95 17.75 19.84
CA THR A 127 -6.42 16.77 20.84
C THR A 127 -5.87 15.37 20.56
N LYS A 128 -5.83 14.49 21.58
CA LYS A 128 -5.34 13.09 21.42
C LYS A 128 -6.20 12.22 20.50
N LYS A 129 -7.42 12.67 20.17
CA LYS A 129 -8.33 11.98 19.28
C LYS A 129 -8.44 12.75 17.95
N LEU A 130 -8.71 12.04 16.87
CA LEU A 130 -9.02 12.63 15.57
C LEU A 130 -10.37 12.09 15.09
N LYS A 131 -11.17 12.95 14.47
CA LYS A 131 -12.41 12.56 13.78
C LYS A 131 -12.10 12.44 12.30
N GLY A 132 -12.45 11.32 11.67
CA GLY A 132 -12.28 11.15 10.23
C GLY A 132 -12.40 9.70 9.77
N HIS A 133 -11.68 9.31 8.73
CA HIS A 133 -11.70 7.95 8.19
C HIS A 133 -10.44 7.18 8.57
N CYS A 134 -10.54 5.86 8.60
CA CYS A 134 -9.40 4.96 8.66
C CYS A 134 -9.50 3.99 7.47
N TYR A 135 -8.44 3.92 6.67
CA TYR A 135 -8.37 3.05 5.50
C TYR A 135 -7.24 2.05 5.71
N LEU A 136 -7.56 0.78 5.50
CA LEU A 136 -6.57 -0.29 5.41
C LEU A 136 -6.19 -0.45 3.94
N PHE A 137 -4.90 -0.40 3.63
CA PHE A 137 -4.39 -0.59 2.28
C PHE A 137 -3.60 -1.89 2.15
N ALA A 138 -3.58 -2.42 0.93
CA ALA A 138 -2.65 -3.44 0.49
C ALA A 138 -1.72 -2.87 -0.58
N ALA A 139 -0.43 -3.15 -0.47
CA ALA A 139 0.57 -2.80 -1.47
C ALA A 139 1.36 -4.03 -1.92
N HIS A 140 1.69 -4.10 -3.20
CA HIS A 140 2.67 -5.06 -3.70
C HIS A 140 4.08 -4.49 -3.51
N LEU A 141 4.96 -5.23 -2.84
CA LEU A 141 6.35 -4.85 -2.56
C LEU A 141 7.27 -5.53 -3.58
N TYR A 142 8.06 -4.73 -4.30
CA TYR A 142 8.95 -5.20 -5.34
C TYR A 142 10.31 -4.50 -5.29
N ARG A 143 11.31 -5.10 -5.92
CA ARG A 143 12.64 -4.50 -6.09
C ARG A 143 12.76 -3.92 -7.48
N HIS A 144 13.45 -2.81 -7.62
CA HIS A 144 13.68 -2.16 -8.91
C HIS A 144 15.11 -1.61 -9.02
N GLY A 145 15.53 -1.37 -10.27
CA GLY A 145 16.87 -0.87 -10.60
C GLY A 145 17.99 -1.88 -10.35
N LYS A 146 19.21 -1.49 -10.76
CA LYS A 146 20.42 -2.32 -10.58
C LYS A 146 20.74 -2.59 -9.11
N GLU A 147 20.46 -1.63 -8.24
CA GLU A 147 20.68 -1.71 -6.79
C GLU A 147 19.59 -2.49 -6.04
N GLN A 148 18.56 -2.99 -6.74
CA GLN A 148 17.50 -3.82 -6.14
C GLN A 148 16.80 -3.15 -4.95
N VAL A 149 16.51 -1.86 -5.09
CA VAL A 149 15.89 -1.02 -4.06
C VAL A 149 14.41 -1.38 -3.94
N TRP A 150 13.90 -1.41 -2.71
CA TRP A 150 12.49 -1.65 -2.45
C TRP A 150 11.61 -0.47 -2.87
N ALA A 151 10.57 -0.77 -3.63
CA ALA A 151 9.44 0.11 -3.91
C ALA A 151 8.12 -0.65 -3.70
N SER A 152 7.00 0.07 -3.61
CA SER A 152 5.70 -0.59 -3.55
C SER A 152 4.60 0.21 -4.23
N VAL A 153 3.62 -0.51 -4.76
CA VAL A 153 2.41 0.06 -5.38
C VAL A 153 1.18 -0.39 -4.63
N LEU A 154 0.22 0.53 -4.45
CA LEU A 154 -1.04 0.21 -3.80
C LEU A 154 -1.96 -0.55 -4.75
N CYS A 155 -2.48 -1.70 -4.30
CA CYS A 155 -3.35 -2.57 -5.11
C CYS A 155 -4.78 -2.65 -4.59
N GLY A 156 -5.04 -2.19 -3.36
CA GLY A 156 -6.39 -2.21 -2.81
C GLY A 156 -6.52 -1.48 -1.49
N ALA A 157 -7.76 -1.19 -1.13
CA ALA A 157 -8.09 -0.51 0.11
C ALA A 157 -9.48 -0.89 0.61
N LEU A 158 -9.63 -0.97 1.93
CA LEU A 158 -10.92 -1.09 2.60
C LEU A 158 -11.09 0.01 3.64
N LEU A 159 -12.32 0.54 3.73
CA LEU A 159 -12.71 1.45 4.80
C LEU A 159 -12.91 0.66 6.11
N TYR A 160 -12.23 1.10 7.16
CA TYR A 160 -12.52 0.63 8.51
C TYR A 160 -13.88 1.14 8.97
N VAL A 161 -14.73 0.21 9.39
CA VAL A 161 -16.01 0.51 10.04
C VAL A 161 -15.98 -0.10 11.44
N LYS A 162 -16.46 0.66 12.43
CA LYS A 162 -16.50 0.23 13.83
C LYS A 162 -17.21 -1.14 13.96
N GLY A 163 -16.66 -2.02 14.78
CA GLY A 163 -17.18 -3.38 15.00
C GLY A 163 -16.30 -4.49 14.40
N ARG A 164 -15.39 -4.15 13.48
CA ARG A 164 -14.32 -5.07 13.05
C ARG A 164 -12.98 -4.60 13.60
N SER A 165 -12.06 -5.54 13.88
CA SER A 165 -10.67 -5.18 14.17
C SER A 165 -9.89 -5.08 12.86
N LEU A 166 -8.86 -4.23 12.81
CA LEU A 166 -8.00 -4.10 11.63
C LEU A 166 -7.42 -5.45 11.16
N PRO A 167 -6.96 -6.36 12.04
CA PRO A 167 -6.51 -7.69 11.61
C PRO A 167 -7.57 -8.53 10.87
N HIS A 168 -8.85 -8.46 11.28
CA HIS A 168 -9.93 -9.15 10.55
C HIS A 168 -10.18 -8.48 9.20
N LEU A 169 -10.19 -7.13 9.17
CA LEU A 169 -10.33 -6.37 7.93
C LEU A 169 -9.18 -6.65 6.96
N THR A 170 -7.97 -6.92 7.45
CA THR A 170 -6.84 -7.39 6.64
C THR A 170 -7.13 -8.74 6.02
N GLY A 171 -7.67 -9.71 6.79
CA GLY A 171 -8.15 -10.98 6.23
C GLY A 171 -9.17 -10.79 5.10
N ASP A 172 -10.14 -9.89 5.29
CA ASP A 172 -11.16 -9.56 4.28
C ASP A 172 -10.54 -8.93 3.02
N LEU A 173 -9.56 -8.03 3.19
CA LEU A 173 -8.84 -7.39 2.09
C LEU A 173 -8.05 -8.41 1.28
N ILE A 174 -7.33 -9.32 1.94
CA ILE A 174 -6.55 -10.38 1.28
C ILE A 174 -7.45 -11.24 0.40
N GLN A 175 -8.61 -11.65 0.91
CA GLN A 175 -9.59 -12.43 0.14
C GLN A 175 -10.09 -11.67 -1.10
N GLN A 176 -10.26 -10.36 -0.99
CA GLN A 176 -10.78 -9.54 -2.08
C GLN A 176 -9.76 -9.29 -3.20
N LEU A 177 -8.46 -9.40 -2.92
CA LEU A 177 -7.41 -9.18 -3.92
C LEU A 177 -7.31 -10.28 -4.98
N ARG A 178 -7.89 -11.47 -4.72
CA ARG A 178 -7.86 -12.64 -5.63
C ARG A 178 -6.43 -12.95 -6.13
N LEU A 179 -5.51 -13.06 -5.18
CA LEU A 179 -4.11 -13.36 -5.48
C LEU A 179 -3.96 -14.75 -6.13
N PRO A 180 -3.00 -14.93 -7.06
CA PRO A 180 -2.85 -16.19 -7.79
C PRO A 180 -2.33 -17.33 -6.90
N ALA A 181 -3.06 -18.44 -6.86
CA ALA A 181 -2.76 -19.57 -5.96
C ALA A 181 -1.44 -20.29 -6.26
N SER A 182 -0.86 -20.15 -7.46
CA SER A 182 0.39 -20.82 -7.85
C SER A 182 1.65 -20.20 -7.24
N VAL A 183 1.53 -19.08 -6.52
CA VAL A 183 2.67 -18.36 -5.94
C VAL A 183 2.51 -18.23 -4.44
N ARG A 184 3.63 -18.31 -3.71
CA ARG A 184 3.61 -18.06 -2.27
C ARG A 184 3.48 -16.57 -1.99
N HIS A 185 2.50 -16.19 -1.18
CA HIS A 185 2.28 -14.81 -0.78
C HIS A 185 2.68 -14.58 0.67
N VAL A 186 3.59 -13.63 0.89
CA VAL A 186 4.09 -13.24 2.21
C VAL A 186 3.62 -11.83 2.54
N TRP A 187 2.79 -11.70 3.57
CA TRP A 187 2.24 -10.44 4.04
C TRP A 187 3.10 -9.80 5.12
N VAL A 188 3.80 -8.74 4.74
CA VAL A 188 4.62 -7.89 5.58
C VAL A 188 3.73 -6.90 6.33
N VAL A 189 3.64 -7.05 7.65
CA VAL A 189 2.73 -6.24 8.48
C VAL A 189 3.42 -5.67 9.70
N ASP A 190 2.83 -4.61 10.23
CA ASP A 190 3.29 -3.98 11.46
C ASP A 190 2.92 -4.82 12.72
N ARG A 191 3.34 -4.33 13.88
CA ARG A 191 3.05 -4.97 15.16
C ARG A 191 1.59 -4.86 15.58
N GLY A 192 0.86 -3.84 15.13
CA GLY A 192 -0.57 -3.66 15.42
C GLY A 192 -1.45 -4.67 14.68
N LEU A 193 -1.03 -5.09 13.50
CA LEU A 193 -1.76 -6.02 12.65
C LEU A 193 -1.38 -7.48 12.90
N LEU A 194 -0.08 -7.78 13.13
CA LEU A 194 0.38 -9.14 13.35
C LEU A 194 -0.22 -9.74 14.63
N SER A 195 -1.26 -10.55 14.46
CA SER A 195 -2.08 -11.07 15.54
C SER A 195 -2.74 -12.40 15.15
N ARG A 196 -3.31 -13.11 16.13
CA ARG A 196 -3.97 -14.40 15.89
C ARG A 196 -5.06 -14.35 14.81
N PRO A 197 -5.96 -13.35 14.76
CA PRO A 197 -6.95 -13.26 13.69
C PRO A 197 -6.33 -13.22 12.29
N LEU A 198 -5.30 -12.39 12.09
CA LEU A 198 -4.62 -12.28 10.81
C LEU A 198 -3.88 -13.58 10.43
N LEU A 199 -3.14 -14.17 11.38
CA LEU A 199 -2.46 -15.45 11.15
C LEU A 199 -3.44 -16.57 10.76
N ARG A 200 -4.63 -16.60 11.38
CA ARG A 200 -5.70 -17.54 11.01
C ARG A 200 -6.21 -17.27 9.60
N ALA A 201 -6.47 -16.01 9.25
CA ALA A 201 -6.99 -15.63 7.94
C ALA A 201 -6.00 -16.02 6.82
N LEU A 202 -4.72 -15.71 7.02
CA LEU A 202 -3.65 -16.06 6.07
C LEU A 202 -3.50 -17.58 5.93
N SER A 203 -3.43 -18.30 7.05
CA SER A 203 -3.31 -19.76 7.03
C SER A 203 -4.47 -20.45 6.33
N LYS A 204 -5.71 -19.94 6.46
CA LYS A 204 -6.88 -20.47 5.73
C LYS A 204 -6.78 -20.29 4.22
N GLN A 205 -5.99 -19.33 3.75
CA GLN A 205 -5.78 -19.05 2.33
C GLN A 205 -4.47 -19.64 1.80
N GLY A 206 -3.73 -20.42 2.61
CA GLY A 206 -2.41 -20.92 2.22
C GLY A 206 -1.35 -19.83 2.08
N GLN A 207 -1.54 -18.68 2.73
CA GLN A 207 -0.64 -17.54 2.66
C GLN A 207 0.12 -17.34 3.98
N PHE A 208 1.16 -16.53 3.94
CA PHE A 208 2.10 -16.37 5.04
C PHE A 208 2.14 -14.94 5.57
N ALA A 209 2.50 -14.80 6.84
CA ALA A 209 2.75 -13.50 7.47
C ALA A 209 4.25 -13.32 7.72
N LEU A 210 4.70 -12.08 7.65
CA LEU A 210 5.99 -11.60 8.15
C LEU A 210 5.73 -10.29 8.91
N GLY A 211 6.13 -10.19 10.17
CA GLY A 211 5.91 -8.93 10.87
C GLY A 211 6.57 -8.86 12.23
N ARG A 212 6.52 -7.69 12.85
CA ARG A 212 7.10 -7.46 14.17
C ARG A 212 6.15 -7.87 15.27
N VAL A 213 6.66 -8.53 16.30
CA VAL A 213 5.94 -8.85 17.53
C VAL A 213 6.41 -7.99 18.70
N LYS A 214 5.63 -7.98 19.79
CA LYS A 214 6.05 -7.34 21.03
C LYS A 214 7.20 -8.13 21.66
N ARG A 215 8.10 -7.41 22.36
CA ARG A 215 9.23 -8.01 23.09
C ARG A 215 8.79 -9.07 24.12
N ASN A 216 7.61 -8.90 24.71
CA ASN A 216 7.03 -9.82 25.68
C ASN A 216 6.15 -10.91 25.06
N GLN A 217 6.12 -11.04 23.73
CA GLN A 217 5.42 -12.14 23.07
C GLN A 217 5.99 -13.47 23.57
N VAL A 218 5.10 -14.38 23.97
CA VAL A 218 5.47 -15.72 24.42
C VAL A 218 5.47 -16.67 23.23
N VAL A 219 6.54 -17.45 23.13
CA VAL A 219 6.73 -18.52 22.15
C VAL A 219 7.10 -19.81 22.87
N TYR A 220 6.91 -20.94 22.20
CA TYR A 220 7.23 -22.26 22.73
C TYR A 220 8.12 -22.99 21.74
N PHE A 221 9.17 -23.66 22.20
CA PHE A 221 9.86 -24.61 21.33
C PHE A 221 9.01 -25.86 21.11
N ALA A 222 9.34 -26.63 20.07
CA ALA A 222 8.81 -27.98 19.94
C ALA A 222 9.12 -28.81 21.20
N PRO A 223 8.20 -29.69 21.64
CA PRO A 223 8.46 -30.60 22.75
C PRO A 223 9.67 -31.50 22.40
N ARG A 224 10.52 -31.78 23.38
CA ARG A 224 11.57 -32.82 23.23
C ARG A 224 10.91 -34.19 23.02
N ARG A 225 11.65 -35.14 22.44
CA ARG A 225 11.20 -36.54 22.30
C ARG A 225 10.68 -37.05 23.64
N GLN A 226 9.46 -37.59 23.64
CA GLN A 226 8.80 -38.14 24.81
C GLN A 226 8.89 -39.68 24.73
N PRO A 227 9.17 -40.37 25.86
CA PRO A 227 9.13 -41.82 25.91
C PRO A 227 7.73 -42.34 25.52
N ARG A 228 7.67 -43.54 24.94
CA ARG A 228 6.38 -44.19 24.62
C ARG A 228 5.72 -44.56 25.96
N GLY A 229 4.57 -43.97 26.25
CA GLY A 229 3.82 -44.23 27.49
C GLY A 229 2.34 -43.83 27.36
N ARG A 230 1.52 -44.28 28.32
CA ARG A 230 0.09 -43.90 28.41
C ARG A 230 -0.05 -42.41 28.76
N GLY A 231 -0.85 -41.67 27.99
CA GLY A 231 -1.18 -40.26 28.24
C GLY A 231 -1.11 -39.36 27.01
N ARG A 232 -1.70 -38.16 27.12
CA ARG A 232 -1.71 -37.16 26.03
C ARG A 232 -0.30 -36.57 25.85
N ARG A 233 0.29 -36.77 24.66
CA ARG A 233 1.58 -36.17 24.30
C ARG A 233 1.54 -34.65 24.43
N ARG A 234 2.59 -34.06 25.02
CA ARG A 234 2.68 -32.58 25.15
C ARG A 234 2.84 -31.97 23.76
N SER A 235 2.01 -30.96 23.46
CA SER A 235 2.07 -30.23 22.18
C SER A 235 3.05 -29.04 22.20
N TYR A 236 3.52 -28.63 23.39
CA TYR A 236 4.43 -27.50 23.57
C TYR A 236 5.61 -27.89 24.45
N GLY A 237 6.80 -27.43 24.08
CA GLY A 237 8.02 -27.56 24.86
C GLY A 237 8.30 -26.33 25.72
N ALA A 238 9.58 -25.98 25.81
CA ALA A 238 10.04 -24.87 26.64
C ALA A 238 9.40 -23.54 26.24
N LYS A 239 8.78 -22.86 27.23
CA LYS A 239 8.17 -21.53 27.10
C LYS A 239 9.25 -20.44 27.22
N CYS A 240 9.26 -19.47 26.33
CA CYS A 240 10.14 -18.31 26.42
C CYS A 240 9.43 -17.03 25.94
N ARG A 241 9.85 -15.87 26.45
CA ARG A 241 9.50 -14.58 25.87
C ARG A 241 10.52 -14.22 24.79
N MET A 242 10.08 -13.51 23.74
CA MET A 242 10.95 -13.09 22.63
C MET A 242 12.21 -12.37 23.11
N ASP A 243 12.08 -11.44 24.07
CA ASP A 243 13.21 -10.68 24.63
C ASP A 243 14.19 -11.48 25.49
N LYS A 244 13.85 -12.73 25.82
CA LYS A 244 14.71 -13.63 26.60
C LYS A 244 15.23 -14.80 25.78
N LEU A 245 14.90 -14.90 24.48
CA LEU A 245 15.32 -16.02 23.63
C LEU A 245 16.84 -16.13 23.53
N LEU A 246 17.51 -15.04 23.14
CA LEU A 246 18.97 -15.00 23.00
C LEU A 246 19.69 -15.37 24.30
N LEU A 247 19.19 -14.87 25.43
CA LEU A 247 19.79 -15.13 26.74
C LEU A 247 19.56 -16.56 27.24
N ARG A 248 18.32 -17.07 27.13
CA ARG A 248 17.94 -18.34 27.77
C ARG A 248 18.18 -19.57 26.91
N PHE A 249 18.22 -19.41 25.59
CA PHE A 249 18.32 -20.52 24.65
C PHE A 249 19.32 -20.28 23.51
N PRO A 250 20.52 -19.70 23.76
CA PRO A 250 21.46 -19.34 22.69
C PRO A 250 21.80 -20.53 21.78
N ALA A 251 22.01 -21.72 22.35
CA ALA A 251 22.32 -22.95 21.63
C ALA A 251 21.17 -23.47 20.73
N ARG A 252 19.96 -22.90 20.81
CA ARG A 252 18.82 -23.26 19.96
C ARG A 252 18.57 -22.26 18.84
N LEU A 253 19.32 -21.16 18.78
CA LEU A 253 19.19 -20.18 17.72
C LEU A 253 20.35 -20.34 16.75
N ARG A 254 20.03 -20.26 15.45
CA ARG A 254 21.05 -20.10 14.41
C ARG A 254 21.42 -18.64 14.35
N GLN A 255 22.70 -18.35 14.26
CA GLN A 255 23.22 -16.99 14.19
C GLN A 255 23.67 -16.66 12.77
N HIS A 256 23.42 -15.43 12.37
CA HIS A 256 23.77 -14.87 11.07
C HIS A 256 24.33 -13.47 11.26
N GLN A 257 25.22 -13.08 10.35
CA GLN A 257 25.65 -11.70 10.20
C GLN A 257 25.20 -11.20 8.83
N MET A 258 24.70 -9.98 8.78
CA MET A 258 24.34 -9.34 7.52
C MET A 258 24.48 -7.82 7.63
N ARG A 259 24.40 -7.13 6.49
CA ARG A 259 24.41 -5.67 6.43
C ARG A 259 23.01 -5.13 6.17
N LEU A 260 22.63 -4.10 6.92
CA LEU A 260 21.36 -3.40 6.74
C LEU A 260 21.58 -1.89 6.76
N GLN A 261 20.77 -1.19 5.97
CA GLN A 261 20.63 0.25 6.08
C GLN A 261 19.81 0.58 7.34
N VAL A 262 20.47 1.08 8.38
CA VAL A 262 19.87 1.45 9.67
C VAL A 262 20.14 2.93 9.93
N GLN A 263 19.07 3.72 10.02
CA GLN A 263 19.14 5.19 10.16
C GLN A 263 19.95 5.84 9.03
N GLY A 264 19.76 5.37 7.79
CA GLY A 264 20.42 5.92 6.59
C GLY A 264 21.91 5.59 6.46
N ARG A 265 22.43 4.67 7.28
CA ARG A 265 23.81 4.19 7.19
C ARG A 265 23.82 2.66 7.12
N GLU A 266 24.72 2.11 6.32
CA GLU A 266 24.97 0.67 6.33
C GLU A 266 25.60 0.29 7.66
N ARG A 267 25.03 -0.71 8.33
CA ARG A 267 25.55 -1.26 9.58
C ARG A 267 25.55 -2.76 9.53
N GLN A 268 26.57 -3.37 10.13
CA GLN A 268 26.53 -4.79 10.44
C GLN A 268 25.48 -5.05 11.51
N VAL A 269 24.68 -6.09 11.32
CA VAL A 269 23.65 -6.53 12.26
C VAL A 269 23.85 -8.00 12.59
N ARG A 270 23.54 -8.37 13.83
CA ARG A 270 23.46 -9.76 14.26
C ARG A 270 22.02 -10.21 14.16
N VAL A 271 21.81 -11.32 13.49
CA VAL A 271 20.49 -11.91 13.32
C VAL A 271 20.51 -13.30 13.93
N ALA A 272 19.49 -13.62 14.72
CA ALA A 272 19.33 -14.95 15.28
C ALA A 272 17.93 -15.47 14.98
N ASP A 273 17.82 -16.73 14.57
CA ASP A 273 16.52 -17.32 14.22
C ASP A 273 16.32 -18.71 14.83
N ALA A 274 15.06 -19.07 15.05
CA ALA A 274 14.67 -20.41 15.45
C ALA A 274 13.23 -20.71 15.01
N GLN A 275 12.93 -21.98 14.75
CA GLN A 275 11.55 -22.43 14.62
C GLN A 275 10.92 -22.61 16.01
N VAL A 276 9.75 -22.02 16.20
CA VAL A 276 8.99 -22.05 17.45
C VAL A 276 7.49 -22.22 17.15
N LEU A 277 6.70 -22.33 18.20
CA LEU A 277 5.27 -22.55 18.18
C LEU A 277 4.55 -21.37 18.86
N LEU A 278 3.49 -20.91 18.23
CA LEU A 278 2.53 -19.98 18.82
C LEU A 278 1.32 -20.74 19.36
N ARG A 279 0.84 -20.31 20.54
CA ARG A 279 -0.37 -20.85 21.16
C ARG A 279 -1.60 -20.03 20.80
N GLY A 280 -2.70 -20.72 20.49
CA GLY A 280 -4.03 -20.13 20.29
C GLY A 280 -4.23 -19.49 18.90
N VAL A 281 -3.30 -19.68 17.96
CA VAL A 281 -3.54 -19.31 16.56
C VAL A 281 -4.55 -20.29 15.95
N THR A 282 -4.37 -21.60 16.07
CA THR A 282 -5.43 -22.56 15.72
C THR A 282 -6.01 -23.20 16.99
N ALA A 283 -7.24 -23.72 16.89
CA ALA A 283 -7.95 -24.30 18.03
C ALA A 283 -7.37 -25.66 18.46
N LYS A 284 -6.87 -26.44 17.50
CA LYS A 284 -6.54 -27.86 17.69
C LYS A 284 -5.05 -28.18 17.73
N HIS A 285 -4.19 -27.35 17.13
CA HIS A 285 -2.77 -27.67 16.97
C HIS A 285 -1.86 -26.46 17.24
N PRO A 286 -0.58 -26.71 17.62
CA PRO A 286 0.42 -25.66 17.60
C PRO A 286 0.54 -25.02 16.22
N PHE A 287 0.82 -23.72 16.20
CA PHE A 287 1.07 -23.00 14.96
C PHE A 287 2.56 -22.70 14.84
N SER A 288 3.21 -23.38 13.90
CA SER A 288 4.65 -23.24 13.66
C SER A 288 4.97 -21.90 13.01
N VAL A 289 6.00 -21.23 13.51
CA VAL A 289 6.55 -20.00 12.95
C VAL A 289 8.06 -20.01 13.10
N ARG A 290 8.74 -19.18 12.34
CA ARG A 290 10.13 -18.83 12.57
C ARG A 290 10.19 -17.47 13.26
N VAL A 291 10.89 -17.41 14.39
CA VAL A 291 11.25 -16.15 15.04
C VAL A 291 12.58 -15.67 14.52
N ILE A 292 12.71 -14.36 14.32
CA ILE A 292 13.94 -13.72 13.88
C ILE A 292 14.20 -12.53 14.81
N VAL A 293 15.35 -12.52 15.49
CA VAL A 293 15.80 -11.44 16.36
C VAL A 293 16.91 -10.69 15.65
N VAL A 294 16.72 -9.40 15.40
CA VAL A 294 17.72 -8.53 14.75
C VAL A 294 18.24 -7.53 15.77
N GLU A 295 19.55 -7.56 16.00
CA GLU A 295 20.26 -6.65 16.91
C GLU A 295 21.32 -5.87 16.13
N VAL A 296 21.47 -4.59 16.45
CA VAL A 296 22.52 -3.73 15.91
C VAL A 296 23.58 -3.58 17.01
N PRO A 297 24.74 -4.27 16.91
CA PRO A 297 25.76 -4.20 17.95
C PRO A 297 26.22 -2.76 18.21
N GLY A 298 26.47 -2.42 19.48
CA GLY A 298 26.91 -1.09 19.89
C GLY A 298 25.87 0.03 19.74
N SER A 299 24.62 -0.29 19.36
CA SER A 299 23.55 0.70 19.22
C SER A 299 22.59 0.70 20.40
N LYS A 300 22.07 1.87 20.77
CA LYS A 300 20.94 2.01 21.71
C LYS A 300 19.59 1.60 21.10
N LEU A 301 19.57 1.19 19.83
CA LEU A 301 18.37 0.74 19.13
C LEU A 301 17.83 -0.56 19.73
N LYS A 302 16.53 -0.56 20.03
CA LYS A 302 15.85 -1.77 20.52
C LYS A 302 15.82 -2.84 19.43
N PRO A 303 16.09 -4.12 19.76
CA PRO A 303 16.03 -5.20 18.81
C PRO A 303 14.69 -5.28 18.06
N TRP A 304 14.76 -5.79 16.83
CA TRP A 304 13.56 -6.19 16.11
C TRP A 304 13.27 -7.65 16.44
N TYR A 305 12.05 -7.90 16.88
CA TYR A 305 11.53 -9.24 17.12
C TYR A 305 10.52 -9.51 16.01
N LEU A 306 10.95 -10.23 14.98
CA LEU A 306 10.12 -10.58 13.84
C LEU A 306 9.62 -12.02 13.98
N VAL A 307 8.48 -12.28 13.35
CA VAL A 307 7.90 -13.61 13.18
C VAL A 307 7.50 -13.76 11.72
N THR A 308 7.84 -14.90 11.12
CA THR A 308 7.30 -15.34 9.85
C THR A 308 6.59 -16.68 9.99
N SER A 309 5.45 -16.86 9.32
CA SER A 309 4.79 -18.17 9.19
C SER A 309 5.24 -18.96 7.96
N ASP A 310 5.99 -18.35 7.04
CA ASP A 310 6.68 -19.09 5.97
C ASP A 310 7.97 -19.68 6.55
N LEU A 311 7.98 -21.00 6.75
CA LEU A 311 9.14 -21.71 7.30
C LEU A 311 10.24 -21.92 6.28
N GLU A 312 9.98 -21.70 4.99
CA GLU A 312 10.95 -21.81 3.90
C GLU A 312 11.51 -20.45 3.49
N LEU A 313 10.96 -19.35 4.00
CA LEU A 313 11.47 -18.01 3.75
C LEU A 313 12.86 -17.86 4.36
N ASP A 314 13.83 -17.48 3.54
CA ASP A 314 15.18 -17.21 3.97
C ASP A 314 15.22 -16.07 5.01
N VAL A 315 16.13 -16.17 5.98
CA VAL A 315 16.21 -15.20 7.09
C VAL A 315 16.65 -13.83 6.60
N GLN A 316 17.63 -13.77 5.69
CA GLN A 316 18.09 -12.50 5.12
C GLN A 316 16.99 -11.90 4.24
N GLU A 317 16.35 -12.71 3.40
CA GLU A 317 15.20 -12.29 2.58
C GLU A 317 14.06 -11.72 3.45
N ALA A 318 13.70 -12.40 4.54
CA ALA A 318 12.69 -11.94 5.48
C ALA A 318 13.05 -10.58 6.11
N VAL A 319 14.30 -10.41 6.55
CA VAL A 319 14.75 -9.16 7.16
C VAL A 319 14.74 -8.03 6.13
N HIS A 320 15.24 -8.26 4.91
CA HIS A 320 15.20 -7.27 3.84
C HIS A 320 13.77 -6.90 3.43
N ALA A 321 12.87 -7.88 3.28
CA ALA A 321 11.47 -7.62 2.98
C ALA A 321 10.80 -6.79 4.08
N TYR A 322 11.13 -7.06 5.35
CA TYR A 322 10.61 -6.27 6.47
C TYR A 322 11.14 -4.83 6.49
N VAL A 323 12.39 -4.60 6.06
CA VAL A 323 12.91 -3.24 5.82
C VAL A 323 12.09 -2.53 4.74
N GLY A 324 11.78 -3.24 3.64
CA GLY A 324 10.95 -2.73 2.55
C GLY A 324 9.54 -2.28 2.98
N ARG A 325 9.03 -2.76 4.12
CA ARG A 325 7.73 -2.34 4.69
C ARG A 325 7.60 -0.82 4.81
N GLN A 326 8.70 -0.09 5.05
CA GLN A 326 8.68 1.38 5.15
C GLN A 326 8.06 2.06 3.91
N GLN A 327 8.09 1.40 2.74
CA GLN A 327 7.48 1.93 1.52
C GLN A 327 5.98 2.20 1.66
N ILE A 328 5.26 1.54 2.59
CA ILE A 328 3.85 1.85 2.84
C ILE A 328 3.64 3.25 3.43
N GLU A 329 4.60 3.77 4.22
CA GLU A 329 4.55 5.12 4.75
C GLU A 329 4.71 6.15 3.63
N VAL A 330 5.62 5.87 2.69
CA VAL A 330 5.79 6.67 1.46
C VAL A 330 4.51 6.66 0.63
N ASN A 331 3.91 5.48 0.43
CA ASN A 331 2.64 5.36 -0.31
C ASN A 331 1.51 6.15 0.37
N PHE A 332 1.45 6.16 1.71
CA PHE A 332 0.45 6.94 2.45
C PHE A 332 0.63 8.44 2.27
N ASP A 333 1.85 8.93 2.27
CA ASP A 333 2.12 10.34 2.01
C ASP A 333 1.74 10.70 0.56
N GLU A 334 2.08 9.84 -0.40
CA GLU A 334 1.70 10.00 -1.81
C GLU A 334 0.18 10.08 -2.01
N VAL A 335 -0.60 9.14 -1.47
CA VAL A 335 -2.07 9.19 -1.64
C VAL A 335 -2.72 10.33 -0.86
N LYS A 336 -2.12 10.80 0.23
CA LYS A 336 -2.58 12.02 0.93
C LYS A 336 -2.35 13.25 0.07
N GLU A 337 -1.23 13.33 -0.65
CA GLU A 337 -0.95 14.37 -1.64
C GLU A 337 -1.83 14.26 -2.89
N LEU A 338 -2.30 13.05 -3.24
CA LEU A 338 -3.33 12.84 -4.26
C LEU A 338 -4.76 13.14 -3.75
N GLY A 339 -4.93 13.41 -2.45
CA GLY A 339 -6.21 13.87 -1.90
C GLY A 339 -7.00 12.83 -1.10
N LEU A 340 -6.39 11.78 -0.54
CA LEU A 340 -7.09 10.79 0.31
C LEU A 340 -7.96 11.44 1.41
N GLY A 341 -7.48 12.51 2.03
CA GLY A 341 -8.21 13.26 3.06
C GLY A 341 -9.25 14.26 2.55
N HIS A 342 -9.25 14.58 1.24
CA HIS A 342 -9.97 15.72 0.67
C HIS A 342 -11.32 15.35 0.06
N TYR A 343 -11.63 14.07 -0.09
CA TYR A 343 -12.93 13.64 -0.61
C TYR A 343 -14.08 14.04 0.33
N MET A 344 -15.01 14.88 -0.14
CA MET A 344 -16.13 15.40 0.66
C MET A 344 -17.49 14.79 0.31
N GLY A 345 -17.52 13.78 -0.56
CA GLY A 345 -18.76 13.07 -0.90
C GLY A 345 -19.35 12.37 0.33
N ARG A 346 -20.68 12.45 0.48
CA ARG A 346 -21.40 11.95 1.67
C ARG A 346 -21.68 10.45 1.59
N SER A 347 -21.75 9.88 0.39
CA SER A 347 -22.16 8.50 0.17
C SER A 347 -21.11 7.50 0.68
N GLY A 348 -21.59 6.43 1.32
CA GLY A 348 -20.72 5.36 1.78
C GLY A 348 -20.00 4.63 0.64
N GLN A 349 -20.62 4.57 -0.54
CA GLN A 349 -20.00 3.99 -1.75
C GLN A 349 -18.85 4.86 -2.26
N GLY A 350 -19.06 6.18 -2.36
CA GLY A 350 -18.04 7.11 -2.81
C GLY A 350 -16.81 7.12 -1.90
N VAL A 351 -17.03 7.13 -0.57
CA VAL A 351 -15.96 7.03 0.44
C VAL A 351 -15.13 5.73 0.28
N ARG A 352 -15.76 4.61 -0.12
CA ARG A 352 -15.07 3.33 -0.33
C ARG A 352 -14.35 3.23 -1.68
N ARG A 353 -14.88 3.88 -2.72
CA ARG A 353 -14.29 3.90 -4.07
C ARG A 353 -13.11 4.87 -4.20
N TRP A 354 -13.18 6.01 -3.53
CA TRP A 354 -12.13 7.02 -3.56
C TRP A 354 -10.72 6.46 -3.36
N PRO A 355 -10.42 5.71 -2.29
CA PRO A 355 -9.07 5.16 -2.11
C PRO A 355 -8.66 4.18 -3.22
N LEU A 356 -9.60 3.48 -3.87
CA LEU A 356 -9.28 2.58 -4.98
C LEU A 356 -8.81 3.35 -6.22
N PHE A 357 -9.48 4.46 -6.55
CA PHE A 357 -9.04 5.31 -7.65
C PHE A 357 -7.69 5.96 -7.36
N LEU A 358 -7.41 6.30 -6.10
CA LEU A 358 -6.09 6.74 -5.67
C LEU A 358 -5.03 5.65 -5.78
N CYS A 359 -5.35 4.39 -5.51
CA CYS A 359 -4.43 3.27 -5.75
C CYS A 359 -4.02 3.20 -7.22
N ALA A 360 -4.97 3.33 -8.16
CA ALA A 360 -4.69 3.31 -9.59
C ALA A 360 -3.76 4.47 -10.01
N ALA A 361 -4.05 5.70 -9.58
CA ALA A 361 -3.20 6.86 -9.86
C ALA A 361 -1.81 6.74 -9.24
N GLN A 362 -1.72 6.27 -7.98
CA GLN A 362 -0.45 6.07 -7.29
C GLN A 362 0.40 4.99 -7.96
N MET A 363 -0.21 3.88 -8.38
CA MET A 363 0.48 2.79 -9.09
C MET A 363 1.12 3.28 -10.38
N LEU A 364 0.38 4.01 -11.21
CA LEU A 364 0.89 4.64 -12.43
C LEU A 364 2.10 5.54 -12.16
N LEU A 365 1.92 6.51 -11.25
CA LEU A 365 2.99 7.45 -10.91
C LEU A 365 4.22 6.74 -10.34
N LYS A 366 4.03 5.67 -9.56
CA LYS A 366 5.13 4.88 -9.00
C LYS A 366 5.85 4.09 -10.08
N PHE A 367 5.14 3.46 -11.01
CA PHE A 367 5.76 2.74 -12.10
C PHE A 367 6.62 3.64 -12.97
N MET A 368 6.16 4.86 -13.29
CA MET A 368 7.02 5.86 -13.92
C MET A 368 8.23 6.25 -13.05
N ALA A 369 8.00 6.53 -11.77
CA ALA A 369 9.08 6.94 -10.86
C ALA A 369 10.16 5.86 -10.68
N THR A 370 9.78 4.59 -10.77
CA THR A 370 10.70 3.45 -10.64
C THR A 370 11.28 2.97 -11.97
N GLY A 371 10.89 3.57 -13.10
CA GLY A 371 11.32 3.19 -14.44
C GLY A 371 10.71 1.87 -14.93
N VAL A 372 9.62 1.41 -14.33
CA VAL A 372 8.89 0.20 -14.76
C VAL A 372 8.04 0.51 -15.98
N ILE A 373 7.46 1.72 -16.03
CA ILE A 373 6.86 2.27 -17.24
C ILE A 373 7.77 3.41 -17.68
N GLU A 374 8.38 3.26 -18.85
CA GLU A 374 9.16 4.32 -19.46
C GLU A 374 8.19 5.29 -20.14
N ALA A 375 8.23 6.55 -19.71
CA ALA A 375 7.45 7.62 -20.31
C ALA A 375 8.40 8.79 -20.61
N THR A 376 8.41 9.24 -21.87
CA THR A 376 9.22 10.38 -22.31
C THR A 376 8.61 11.67 -21.79
N LEU A 377 9.04 12.10 -20.61
CA LEU A 377 8.57 13.32 -19.95
C LEU A 377 9.68 14.39 -19.93
N PRO A 378 9.35 15.69 -19.98
CA PRO A 378 10.34 16.76 -19.89
C PRO A 378 11.08 16.70 -18.56
N LYS A 379 12.37 17.05 -18.53
CA LYS A 379 13.11 17.28 -17.29
C LYS A 379 12.80 18.68 -16.77
N LEU A 380 12.66 18.82 -15.45
CA LEU A 380 12.31 20.12 -14.84
C LEU A 380 13.54 20.92 -14.41
N HIS A 381 14.70 20.28 -14.20
CA HIS A 381 15.96 20.95 -13.86
C HIS A 381 15.89 21.88 -12.62
N TRP A 382 15.05 21.55 -11.64
CA TRP A 382 14.90 22.37 -10.44
C TRP A 382 16.07 22.16 -9.48
N SER A 383 16.85 23.22 -9.25
CA SER A 383 18.11 23.21 -8.49
C SER A 383 17.99 22.69 -7.05
N TRP A 384 16.81 22.79 -6.43
CA TRP A 384 16.58 22.36 -5.05
C TRP A 384 16.17 20.87 -4.92
N TYR A 385 15.94 20.15 -6.02
CA TYR A 385 15.58 18.73 -5.98
C TYR A 385 16.70 17.83 -6.51
N LYS A 386 17.29 17.05 -5.62
CA LYS A 386 18.36 16.08 -5.95
C LYS A 386 17.87 14.84 -6.71
N LYS A 387 16.56 14.56 -6.69
CA LYS A 387 15.96 13.37 -7.32
C LYS A 387 14.78 13.78 -8.18
N GLU A 388 14.88 13.54 -9.49
CA GLU A 388 13.80 13.80 -10.44
C GLU A 388 12.80 12.64 -10.58
N ASN A 389 13.16 11.45 -10.09
CA ASN A 389 12.36 10.21 -10.25
C ASN A 389 11.53 9.84 -9.02
N THR A 390 10.92 10.83 -8.37
CA THR A 390 9.95 10.58 -7.28
C THR A 390 8.53 10.70 -7.82
N VAL A 391 7.54 10.09 -7.16
CA VAL A 391 6.12 10.19 -7.55
C VAL A 391 5.64 11.64 -7.70
N GLY A 392 6.04 12.51 -6.77
CA GLY A 392 5.70 13.94 -6.85
C GLY A 392 6.34 14.64 -8.04
N GLN A 393 7.57 14.28 -8.40
CA GLN A 393 8.25 14.84 -9.57
C GLN A 393 7.70 14.28 -10.89
N MET A 394 7.37 12.97 -10.96
CA MET A 394 6.66 12.40 -12.12
C MET A 394 5.35 13.13 -12.37
N ARG A 395 4.58 13.38 -11.31
CA ARG A 395 3.33 14.14 -11.41
C ARG A 395 3.56 15.54 -11.97
N ARG A 396 4.59 16.26 -11.51
CA ARG A 396 4.92 17.61 -12.03
C ARG A 396 5.39 17.57 -13.48
N ARG A 397 6.17 16.58 -13.87
CA ARG A 397 6.59 16.38 -15.26
C ARG A 397 5.42 16.05 -16.17
N LEU A 398 4.43 15.28 -15.68
CA LEU A 398 3.17 15.05 -16.37
C LEU A 398 2.34 16.33 -16.48
N VAL A 399 2.26 17.13 -15.42
CA VAL A 399 1.63 18.46 -15.47
C VAL A 399 2.26 19.30 -16.57
N GLU A 400 3.59 19.35 -16.61
CA GLU A 400 4.35 20.09 -17.64
C GLU A 400 4.06 19.58 -19.05
N HIS A 401 4.15 18.26 -19.25
CA HIS A 401 3.95 17.61 -20.54
C HIS A 401 2.52 17.77 -21.04
N CYS A 402 1.55 17.58 -20.16
CA CYS A 402 0.14 17.64 -20.49
C CYS A 402 -0.44 19.05 -20.38
N ARG A 403 0.39 20.08 -20.10
CA ARG A 403 -0.06 21.46 -19.87
C ARG A 403 -1.10 21.82 -20.93
N PRO A 404 -2.40 21.92 -20.59
CA PRO A 404 -3.30 22.64 -21.45
C PRO A 404 -2.76 24.07 -21.48
N ARG A 405 -2.69 24.74 -22.64
CA ARG A 405 -2.51 26.21 -22.64
C ARG A 405 -3.68 26.78 -21.84
N ILE A 406 -3.45 27.16 -20.58
CA ILE A 406 -4.49 27.71 -19.70
C ILE A 406 -4.84 29.15 -20.10
N SER A 407 -4.18 29.74 -21.10
CA SER A 407 -4.83 30.76 -21.91
C SER A 407 -5.78 30.07 -22.88
N ARG A 408 -7.10 30.26 -22.67
CA ARG A 408 -7.98 30.39 -23.84
C ARG A 408 -7.21 31.29 -24.81
N MET A 409 -6.86 30.83 -26.01
CA MET A 409 -6.60 31.81 -27.06
C MET A 409 -7.88 32.65 -27.06
N LEU A 410 -7.76 33.92 -26.69
CA LEU A 410 -8.75 34.88 -27.15
C LEU A 410 -8.85 34.57 -28.62
N ALA A 411 -9.98 34.00 -29.05
CA ALA A 411 -10.30 33.95 -30.46
C ALA A 411 -10.02 35.37 -30.93
N ALA A 412 -9.06 35.51 -31.85
CA ALA A 412 -8.78 36.81 -32.41
C ALA A 412 -10.14 37.31 -32.90
N ILE A 413 -10.71 38.27 -32.16
CA ILE A 413 -11.89 38.96 -32.59
C ILE A 413 -11.40 39.63 -33.85
N SER A 414 -11.78 39.05 -34.98
CA SER A 414 -11.52 39.62 -36.28
C SER A 414 -12.23 40.97 -36.27
N ASN A 415 -11.47 42.03 -36.01
CA ASN A 415 -11.89 43.42 -36.10
C ASN A 415 -12.13 43.82 -37.57
N VAL A 416 -12.95 43.04 -38.28
CA VAL A 416 -13.45 43.36 -39.63
C VAL A 416 -14.52 44.46 -39.55
N ARG A 417 -14.93 44.89 -38.35
CA ARG A 417 -15.91 45.97 -38.17
C ARG A 417 -15.33 47.36 -37.86
N GLU A 418 -14.03 47.51 -37.60
CA GLU A 418 -13.44 48.84 -37.36
C GLU A 418 -12.82 49.50 -38.60
N MET A 419 -12.51 48.76 -39.66
CA MET A 419 -12.00 49.35 -40.92
C MET A 419 -13.07 49.88 -41.88
N LYS A 420 -14.38 49.73 -41.57
CA LYS A 420 -15.48 50.30 -42.38
C LYS A 420 -16.03 51.63 -41.86
N LYS A 421 -15.39 52.24 -40.86
CA LYS A 421 -15.70 53.61 -40.38
C LYS A 421 -14.60 54.63 -40.68
N ALA A 422 -13.59 54.25 -41.46
CA ALA A 422 -12.49 55.12 -41.89
C ALA A 422 -12.23 55.03 -43.40
N ALA A 423 -13.28 54.84 -44.20
CA ALA A 423 -13.24 54.97 -45.66
C ALA A 423 -14.47 55.74 -46.13
#